data_AF-A0A9N9REB0-F1
#
_entry.id   AF-A0A9N9REB0-F1
#
_cell.length_a   1.000
_cell.length_b   1.000
_cell.length_c   1.000
_cell.angle_alpha   90.00
_cell.angle_beta   90.00
_cell.angle_gamma   90.00
#
_symmetry.space_group_name_H-M   'P 1'
#
loop_
_entity.id
_entity.type
_entity.pdbx_description
1 polymer ?
#
loop_
_entity_poly.entity_id
_entity_poly.type
_entity_poly.pdbx_seq_one_letter_code
_entity_poly.pdbx_strand_id
1 'polypeptide(L)'
;MDINNPQNQSYWFVLREDQNNVYNFTIHNPSISGQDTRYVIDPHTDDNRQYIQIDETPLILSEDTIQNCDKDTIKTKDEDNFWDRDKIKLLLSLCLDNRFKNCFKDKTMLNEIAILIGSTPEECHKKYISLRKTYIRLLKKKRLGKHIKWVHFNTCEEVFQECNLLPLSTLEPWDDIKVKRLLNLYLENLSKFRDPYCPQKDVWKDIALSLGTTEYNCYNKFKNLKRTYLKWLERNNETNKLIKWPYHNYFEKIYYNYKPVLGAWDKNKTNRLMQAYLQIVHKFKNPKFSKKELWKEISSIVGESPLKCDRKFRNMKQTYIRLKMSRSVTKWCYYKDFEAIYSNMSPHTNENMGFYKEQNYIVQLLKFYDENKEKFRNRMIKNKYLWRTIGSKLGLSSEECHRKFRNLKQTYIRLRGKMESTGKCNKWPYYAYFAKIYDDQKSSQKYCNNNNNTDHSTLLEVKKVLRCIQKSDTDKFEKLVRVAEESNNIQRERNRILLALLARK
;
A
#
# COMPACT_ATOMS: atom_id res chain seq x y z
N MET A 1 8.62 30.31 51.33
CA MET A 1 9.15 30.71 50.01
C MET A 1 9.59 29.43 49.30
N ASP A 2 8.65 28.52 49.01
CA ASP A 2 7.77 28.57 47.84
C ASP A 2 8.57 28.65 46.54
N ILE A 3 8.60 27.56 45.77
CA ILE A 3 7.71 27.36 44.63
C ILE A 3 7.94 25.95 44.07
N ASN A 4 6.88 25.15 44.16
CA ASN A 4 6.65 23.92 43.43
C ASN A 4 6.68 24.17 41.91
N ASN A 5 7.31 23.28 41.14
CA ASN A 5 6.99 23.17 39.72
C ASN A 5 7.01 21.70 39.27
N PRO A 6 5.85 21.07 39.06
CA PRO A 6 5.76 19.74 38.47
C PRO A 6 5.65 19.88 36.95
N GLN A 7 6.73 19.59 36.22
CA GLN A 7 6.64 19.41 34.77
C GLN A 7 6.07 18.03 34.44
N ASN A 8 4.75 17.98 34.32
CA ASN A 8 4.03 17.01 33.51
C ASN A 8 4.49 17.11 32.05
N GLN A 9 5.38 16.23 31.63
CA GLN A 9 5.58 15.93 30.20
C GLN A 9 4.88 14.60 29.89
N SER A 10 3.63 14.72 29.44
CA SER A 10 2.88 13.65 28.79
C SER A 10 3.56 13.30 27.46
N TYR A 11 4.46 12.31 27.50
CA TYR A 11 5.00 11.68 26.30
C TYR A 11 3.90 10.85 25.63
N TRP A 12 3.34 11.38 24.55
CA TRP A 12 2.56 10.57 23.61
C TRP A 12 3.51 9.64 22.84
N PHE A 13 3.42 8.34 23.13
CA PHE A 13 4.09 7.31 22.35
C PHE A 13 3.56 7.31 20.91
N VAL A 14 4.39 7.74 19.97
CA VAL A 14 4.24 7.34 18.56
C VAL A 14 4.60 5.86 18.47
N LEU A 15 3.58 5.02 18.28
CA LEU A 15 3.73 3.61 17.91
C LEU A 15 4.62 3.50 16.67
N ARG A 16 5.90 3.17 16.87
CA ARG A 16 6.76 2.68 15.78
C ARG A 16 6.37 1.23 15.50
N GLU A 17 5.71 1.03 14.36
CA GLU A 17 5.64 -0.27 13.70
C GLU A 17 7.06 -0.70 13.32
N ASP A 18 7.70 -1.48 14.19
CA ASP A 18 8.64 -2.57 13.84
C ASP A 18 9.42 -3.00 15.09
N GLN A 19 8.82 -3.90 15.90
CA GLN A 19 9.58 -4.83 16.74
C GLN A 19 8.89 -6.20 16.74
N ASN A 20 9.45 -7.12 15.95
CA ASN A 20 9.25 -8.56 16.15
C ASN A 20 10.52 -9.12 16.80
N ASN A 21 10.30 -9.84 17.90
CA ASN A 21 11.22 -10.74 18.61
C ASN A 21 12.37 -10.11 19.41
N VAL A 22 12.03 -9.58 20.59
CA VAL A 22 12.91 -9.69 21.77
C VAL A 22 12.40 -10.88 22.58
N TYR A 23 13.24 -11.90 22.73
CA TYR A 23 13.02 -12.98 23.70
C TYR A 23 13.37 -12.43 25.08
N ASN A 24 12.38 -12.31 25.97
CA ASN A 24 12.65 -12.12 27.40
C ASN A 24 13.12 -13.46 27.97
N PHE A 25 14.38 -13.51 28.40
CA PHE A 25 14.83 -14.51 29.37
C PHE A 25 14.42 -14.01 30.77
N THR A 26 13.33 -14.51 31.30
CA THR A 26 13.06 -14.46 32.74
C THR A 26 13.76 -15.66 33.39
N ILE A 27 14.81 -15.37 34.15
CA ILE A 27 15.43 -16.31 35.08
C ILE A 27 14.46 -16.47 36.25
N HIS A 28 13.96 -17.69 36.46
CA HIS A 28 13.24 -18.07 37.67
C HIS A 28 14.22 -18.09 38.84
N ASN A 29 14.00 -17.24 39.84
CA ASN A 29 14.51 -17.46 41.20
C ASN A 29 13.42 -18.17 42.02
N PRO A 30 13.79 -19.07 42.95
CA PRO A 30 12.84 -19.84 43.73
C PRO A 30 12.14 -19.00 44.80
N SER A 31 10.93 -19.45 45.15
CA SER A 31 10.01 -18.87 46.12
C SER A 31 10.56 -18.91 47.55
N ILE A 32 10.61 -17.74 48.19
CA ILE A 32 10.71 -17.60 49.64
C ILE A 32 9.29 -17.42 50.20
N SER A 33 8.96 -18.26 51.16
CA SER A 33 7.70 -18.36 51.89
C SER A 33 7.52 -17.24 52.90
N GLY A 34 6.27 -16.82 53.08
CA GLY A 34 5.78 -16.15 54.29
C GLY A 34 5.64 -14.64 54.17
N GLN A 35 4.40 -14.18 54.01
CA GLN A 35 3.81 -13.14 54.86
C GLN A 35 2.33 -12.93 54.51
N ASP A 36 1.49 -13.13 55.52
CA ASP A 36 0.07 -12.83 55.54
C ASP A 36 -0.20 -11.35 55.26
N THR A 37 -1.11 -11.05 54.34
CA THR A 37 -1.71 -9.72 54.21
C THR A 37 -3.20 -9.82 54.50
N ARG A 38 -3.55 -9.30 55.67
CA ARG A 38 -4.90 -9.13 56.20
C ARG A 38 -5.67 -8.13 55.35
N TYR A 39 -6.91 -8.46 55.05
CA TYR A 39 -7.93 -7.53 54.55
C TYR A 39 -8.31 -6.55 55.66
N VAL A 40 -8.30 -5.25 55.36
CA VAL A 40 -9.02 -4.23 56.12
C VAL A 40 -10.10 -3.68 55.20
N ILE A 41 -11.34 -3.95 55.58
CA ILE A 41 -12.55 -3.33 55.07
C ILE A 41 -12.76 -2.08 55.93
N ASP A 42 -12.94 -0.93 55.31
CA ASP A 42 -13.53 0.22 55.98
C ASP A 42 -14.61 0.82 55.05
N PRO A 43 -15.89 0.88 55.50
CA PRO A 43 -16.97 1.55 54.79
C PRO A 43 -17.07 3.01 55.25
N HIS A 44 -17.79 3.82 54.47
CA HIS A 44 -18.18 5.23 54.70
C HIS A 44 -17.51 6.21 53.74
N THR A 45 -18.27 6.64 52.73
CA THR A 45 -18.47 8.07 52.47
C THR A 45 -19.66 8.25 51.53
N ASP A 46 -20.68 8.89 52.10
CA ASP A 46 -21.94 9.28 51.50
C ASP A 46 -21.78 10.34 50.39
N ASP A 47 -22.80 10.31 49.54
CA ASP A 47 -23.37 11.33 48.67
C ASP A 47 -22.80 12.76 48.73
N ASN A 48 -22.45 13.27 47.55
CA ASN A 48 -22.76 14.64 47.14
C ASN A 48 -22.66 14.77 45.61
N ARG A 49 -23.78 14.59 44.90
CA ARG A 49 -23.95 15.05 43.52
C ARG A 49 -25.04 16.12 43.50
N GLN A 50 -24.61 17.38 43.43
CA GLN A 50 -25.47 18.51 43.12
C GLN A 50 -25.94 18.40 41.66
N TYR A 51 -27.26 18.41 41.48
CA TYR A 51 -27.90 18.58 40.18
C TYR A 51 -27.89 20.07 39.81
N ILE A 52 -27.41 20.39 38.60
CA ILE A 52 -27.58 21.71 37.99
C ILE A 52 -28.94 21.68 37.27
N GLN A 53 -29.84 22.53 37.74
CA GLN A 53 -31.14 22.84 37.15
C GLN A 53 -30.91 23.74 35.93
N ILE A 54 -31.44 23.33 34.77
CA ILE A 54 -31.47 24.16 33.55
C ILE A 54 -32.92 24.63 33.43
N ASP A 55 -33.15 25.92 33.70
CA ASP A 55 -34.42 26.58 33.42
C ASP A 55 -34.50 26.91 31.92
N GLU A 56 -35.52 26.38 31.27
CA GLU A 56 -35.94 26.77 29.92
C GLU A 56 -36.81 28.03 29.99
N THR A 57 -36.41 29.09 29.29
CA THR A 57 -37.31 30.19 28.91
C THR A 57 -37.17 30.47 27.41
N PRO A 58 -38.30 30.68 26.69
CA PRO A 58 -38.29 30.78 25.24
C PRO A 58 -37.97 32.21 24.80
N LEU A 59 -36.96 32.35 23.94
CA LEU A 59 -36.65 33.62 23.28
C LEU A 59 -37.46 33.75 21.98
N ILE A 60 -38.13 34.90 21.91
CA ILE A 60 -38.99 35.42 20.86
C ILE A 60 -38.18 35.67 19.59
N LEU A 61 -38.74 35.24 18.46
CA LEU A 61 -38.29 35.55 17.11
C LEU A 61 -38.49 37.04 16.81
N SER A 62 -37.46 37.69 16.30
CA SER A 62 -37.59 38.90 15.49
C SER A 62 -36.90 38.66 14.14
N GLU A 63 -37.72 38.63 13.10
CA GLU A 63 -37.34 38.78 11.70
C GLU A 63 -36.61 40.11 11.51
N ASP A 64 -35.40 40.07 10.94
CA ASP A 64 -35.10 40.81 9.71
C ASP A 64 -33.62 40.68 9.33
N THR A 65 -33.38 40.86 8.03
CA THR A 65 -32.08 41.01 7.35
C THR A 65 -31.48 39.73 6.74
N ILE A 66 -32.05 39.39 5.58
CA ILE A 66 -31.39 38.71 4.48
C ILE A 66 -30.28 39.63 3.93
N GLN A 67 -29.01 39.27 4.09
CA GLN A 67 -27.97 39.63 3.11
C GLN A 67 -26.69 38.77 3.23
N ASN A 68 -26.52 37.89 2.24
CA ASN A 68 -25.25 37.41 1.67
C ASN A 68 -24.12 36.96 2.61
N CYS A 69 -24.01 35.64 2.82
CA CYS A 69 -22.73 35.01 3.18
C CYS A 69 -22.62 33.54 2.69
N ASP A 70 -22.59 33.35 1.37
CA ASP A 70 -22.08 32.09 0.79
C ASP A 70 -20.54 32.12 0.81
N LYS A 71 -19.96 31.78 1.97
CA LYS A 71 -18.56 31.35 2.07
C LYS A 71 -18.50 29.85 1.91
N ASP A 72 -18.41 29.42 0.65
CA ASP A 72 -17.98 28.07 0.29
C ASP A 72 -16.65 27.77 0.96
N THR A 73 -16.71 26.98 2.03
CA THR A 73 -15.54 26.51 2.75
C THR A 73 -14.91 25.42 1.88
N ILE A 74 -13.84 25.76 1.16
CA ILE A 74 -13.05 24.81 0.38
C ILE A 74 -12.41 23.82 1.36
N LYS A 75 -13.13 22.75 1.70
CA LYS A 75 -12.59 21.60 2.43
C LYS A 75 -11.49 20.98 1.56
N THR A 76 -10.25 21.09 2.04
CA THR A 76 -9.08 20.51 1.40
C THR A 76 -9.24 18.99 1.36
N LYS A 77 -9.28 18.41 0.15
CA LYS A 77 -9.42 16.95 -0.12
C LYS A 77 -8.44 16.03 0.63
N ASP A 78 -7.42 16.60 1.25
CA ASP A 78 -6.40 15.91 2.04
C ASP A 78 -6.89 15.36 3.39
N GLU A 79 -7.92 15.97 3.98
CA GLU A 79 -8.53 15.42 5.20
C GLU A 79 -9.36 14.15 4.90
N ASP A 80 -9.74 13.92 3.64
CA ASP A 80 -10.67 12.84 3.29
C ASP A 80 -10.01 11.45 3.28
N ASN A 81 -8.69 11.37 3.10
CA ASN A 81 -7.95 10.11 3.05
C ASN A 81 -7.52 9.56 4.41
N PHE A 82 -7.75 10.32 5.48
CA PHE A 82 -7.56 9.83 6.84
C PHE A 82 -8.73 8.92 7.22
N TRP A 83 -8.41 7.66 7.54
CA TRP A 83 -9.37 6.70 8.07
C TRP A 83 -9.40 6.81 9.58
N ASP A 84 -10.16 7.78 10.08
CA ASP A 84 -10.46 7.91 11.50
C ASP A 84 -11.31 6.73 12.01
N ARG A 85 -11.57 6.74 13.31
CA ARG A 85 -12.33 5.69 14.00
C ARG A 85 -13.77 5.61 13.48
N ASP A 86 -14.37 6.74 13.12
CA ASP A 86 -15.79 6.84 12.75
C ASP A 86 -16.01 6.41 11.30
N LYS A 87 -15.14 6.80 10.36
CA LYS A 87 -15.10 6.27 8.99
C LYS A 87 -14.88 4.76 8.96
N ILE A 88 -14.02 4.22 9.83
CA ILE A 88 -13.85 2.76 9.96
C ILE A 88 -15.12 2.11 10.49
N LYS A 89 -15.75 2.70 11.52
CA LYS A 89 -17.00 2.21 12.09
C LYS A 89 -18.12 2.24 11.05
N LEU A 90 -18.25 3.32 10.29
CA LEU A 90 -19.22 3.50 9.21
C LEU A 90 -19.00 2.50 8.07
N LEU A 91 -17.75 2.28 7.65
CA LEU A 91 -17.43 1.25 6.67
C LEU A 91 -17.90 -0.13 7.13
N LEU A 92 -17.58 -0.51 8.36
CA LEU A 92 -17.95 -1.82 8.89
C LEU A 92 -19.46 -1.94 9.09
N SER A 93 -20.15 -0.90 9.56
CA SER A 93 -21.61 -0.92 9.71
C SER A 93 -22.33 -1.02 8.37
N LEU A 94 -21.86 -0.31 7.34
CA LEU A 94 -22.41 -0.43 5.99
C LEU A 94 -22.19 -1.84 5.42
N CYS A 95 -21.07 -2.49 5.73
CA CYS A 95 -20.87 -3.89 5.35
C CYS A 95 -21.81 -4.89 6.04
N LEU A 96 -22.40 -4.53 7.20
CA LEU A 96 -23.39 -5.35 7.91
C LEU A 96 -24.83 -5.13 7.44
N ASP A 97 -25.12 -3.98 6.84
CA ASP A 97 -26.45 -3.68 6.30
C ASP A 97 -26.80 -4.71 5.22
N ASN A 98 -27.98 -5.32 5.33
CA ASN A 98 -28.46 -6.36 4.43
C ASN A 98 -28.48 -5.91 2.96
N ARG A 99 -28.60 -4.60 2.71
CA ARG A 99 -28.51 -4.03 1.35
C ARG A 99 -27.14 -4.26 0.70
N PHE A 100 -26.08 -4.34 1.51
CA PHE A 100 -24.70 -4.46 1.05
C PHE A 100 -24.07 -5.83 1.34
N LYS A 101 -24.89 -6.84 1.65
CA LYS A 101 -24.42 -8.22 1.82
C LYS A 101 -23.73 -8.67 0.54
N ASN A 102 -22.45 -9.04 0.64
CA ASN A 102 -21.55 -9.36 -0.49
C ASN A 102 -21.02 -8.17 -1.32
N CYS A 103 -20.99 -6.94 -0.77
CA CYS A 103 -20.46 -5.75 -1.46
C CYS A 103 -19.02 -5.87 -2.02
N PHE A 104 -18.26 -6.91 -1.67
CA PHE A 104 -16.92 -7.15 -2.22
C PHE A 104 -16.90 -8.10 -3.42
N LYS A 105 -18.00 -8.79 -3.71
CA LYS A 105 -18.18 -9.53 -4.97
C LYS A 105 -18.73 -8.62 -6.06
N ASP A 106 -19.51 -7.61 -5.67
CA ASP A 106 -20.12 -6.65 -6.57
C ASP A 106 -19.46 -5.27 -6.48
N LYS A 107 -18.84 -4.84 -7.57
CA LYS A 107 -18.17 -3.53 -7.66
C LYS A 107 -19.14 -2.35 -7.51
N THR A 108 -20.42 -2.54 -7.84
CA THR A 108 -21.43 -1.48 -7.79
C THR A 108 -21.76 -1.09 -6.34
N MET A 109 -21.97 -2.08 -5.48
CA MET A 109 -22.23 -1.89 -4.05
C MET A 109 -21.09 -1.17 -3.34
N LEU A 110 -19.84 -1.45 -3.71
CA LEU A 110 -18.70 -0.75 -3.13
C LEU A 110 -18.64 0.72 -3.55
N ASN A 111 -19.17 1.08 -4.72
CA ASN A 111 -19.29 2.48 -5.13
C ASN A 111 -20.29 3.24 -4.26
N GLU A 112 -21.42 2.63 -3.93
CA GLU A 112 -22.42 3.23 -3.02
C GLU A 112 -21.86 3.43 -1.61
N ILE A 113 -21.18 2.42 -1.07
CA ILE A 113 -20.49 2.52 0.23
C ILE A 113 -19.45 3.65 0.19
N ALA A 114 -18.69 3.76 -0.89
CA ALA A 114 -17.68 4.81 -1.05
C ALA A 114 -18.29 6.21 -1.08
N ILE A 115 -19.43 6.38 -1.75
CA ILE A 115 -20.21 7.64 -1.76
C ILE A 115 -20.67 8.00 -0.35
N LEU A 116 -21.23 7.04 0.41
CA LEU A 116 -21.73 7.28 1.77
C LEU A 116 -20.62 7.62 2.77
N ILE A 117 -19.43 7.04 2.61
CA ILE A 117 -18.26 7.31 3.48
C ILE A 117 -17.55 8.61 3.08
N GLY A 118 -17.75 9.10 1.86
CA GLY A 118 -16.97 10.19 1.29
C GLY A 118 -15.53 9.77 0.94
N SER A 119 -15.35 8.56 0.39
CA SER A 119 -14.04 8.03 -0.04
C SER A 119 -14.15 7.44 -1.45
N THR A 120 -13.04 6.95 -2.00
CA THR A 120 -13.04 6.22 -3.27
C THR A 120 -13.30 4.73 -3.07
N PRO A 121 -13.92 4.03 -4.05
CA PRO A 121 -14.14 2.59 -3.97
C PRO A 121 -12.84 1.80 -3.76
N GLU A 122 -11.75 2.23 -4.39
CA GLU A 122 -10.44 1.59 -4.25
C GLU A 122 -9.86 1.75 -2.84
N GLU A 123 -10.06 2.90 -2.19
CA GLU A 123 -9.62 3.14 -0.81
C GLU A 123 -10.45 2.34 0.18
N CYS A 124 -11.77 2.30 0.01
CA CYS A 124 -12.67 1.44 0.79
C CYS A 124 -12.25 -0.03 0.67
N HIS A 125 -11.97 -0.50 -0.55
CA HIS A 125 -11.49 -1.86 -0.80
C HIS A 125 -10.17 -2.16 -0.09
N LYS A 126 -9.17 -1.27 -0.25
CA LYS A 126 -7.85 -1.42 0.39
C LYS A 126 -7.97 -1.43 1.91
N LYS A 127 -8.79 -0.53 2.47
CA LYS A 127 -9.01 -0.45 3.91
C LYS A 127 -9.71 -1.70 4.43
N TYR A 128 -10.75 -2.19 3.75
CA TYR A 128 -11.44 -3.43 4.10
C TYR A 128 -10.48 -4.63 4.12
N ILE A 129 -9.64 -4.80 3.08
CA ILE A 129 -8.62 -5.87 3.05
C ILE A 129 -7.65 -5.74 4.24
N SER A 130 -7.24 -4.52 4.57
CA SER A 130 -6.34 -4.27 5.70
C SER A 130 -6.99 -4.61 7.05
N LEU A 131 -8.26 -4.21 7.25
CA LEU A 131 -9.05 -4.54 8.42
C LEU A 131 -9.23 -6.05 8.55
N ARG A 132 -9.58 -6.75 7.46
CA ARG A 132 -9.70 -8.21 7.43
C ARG A 132 -8.40 -8.92 7.83
N LYS A 133 -7.26 -8.49 7.29
CA LYS A 133 -5.93 -9.03 7.68
C LYS A 133 -5.63 -8.79 9.16
N THR A 134 -6.00 -7.63 9.69
CA THR A 134 -5.83 -7.29 11.11
C THR A 134 -6.73 -8.12 11.99
N TYR A 135 -8.01 -8.26 11.62
CA TYR A 135 -8.97 -9.11 12.28
C TYR A 135 -8.48 -10.56 12.33
N ILE A 136 -8.10 -11.15 11.20
CA ILE A 136 -7.55 -12.53 11.15
C ILE A 136 -6.38 -12.70 12.12
N ARG A 137 -5.45 -11.74 12.16
CA ARG A 137 -4.30 -11.77 13.09
C ARG A 137 -4.74 -11.68 14.57
N LEU A 138 -5.76 -10.88 14.88
CA LEU A 138 -6.29 -10.76 16.24
C LEU A 138 -7.15 -11.97 16.63
N LEU A 139 -7.89 -12.55 15.69
CA LEU A 139 -8.65 -13.78 15.86
C LEU A 139 -7.72 -14.94 16.27
N LYS A 140 -6.52 -15.02 15.66
CA LYS A 140 -5.47 -15.96 16.09
C LYS A 140 -5.06 -15.74 17.54
N LYS A 141 -4.96 -14.49 17.99
CA LYS A 141 -4.63 -14.18 19.39
C LYS A 141 -5.80 -14.53 20.34
N LYS A 142 -7.05 -14.23 19.96
CA LYS A 142 -8.26 -14.57 20.73
C LYS A 142 -8.37 -16.08 20.94
N ARG A 143 -8.12 -16.89 19.90
CA ARG A 143 -8.10 -18.36 19.99
C ARG A 143 -7.00 -18.93 20.90
N LEU A 144 -5.95 -18.15 21.17
CA LEU A 144 -4.90 -18.49 22.14
C LEU A 144 -5.24 -17.99 23.56
N GLY A 145 -6.50 -17.64 23.83
CA GLY A 145 -6.94 -17.10 25.12
C GLY A 145 -6.47 -15.67 25.40
N LYS A 146 -5.89 -14.96 24.43
CA LYS A 146 -5.43 -13.57 24.65
C LYS A 146 -6.58 -12.59 24.52
N HIS A 147 -6.76 -11.74 25.52
CA HIS A 147 -7.71 -10.65 25.48
C HIS A 147 -7.36 -9.62 24.39
N ILE A 148 -8.35 -9.19 23.60
CA ILE A 148 -8.16 -8.25 22.48
C ILE A 148 -8.77 -6.88 22.84
N LYS A 149 -7.93 -5.86 23.00
CA LYS A 149 -8.35 -4.47 23.29
C LYS A 149 -8.63 -3.61 22.05
N TRP A 150 -8.77 -4.22 20.86
CA TRP A 150 -8.96 -3.46 19.63
C TRP A 150 -10.42 -3.06 19.48
N VAL A 151 -10.70 -1.75 19.47
CA VAL A 151 -12.07 -1.19 19.53
C VAL A 151 -13.00 -1.64 18.40
N HIS A 152 -12.46 -2.05 17.25
CA HIS A 152 -13.24 -2.53 16.11
C HIS A 152 -13.35 -4.06 16.04
N PHE A 153 -12.81 -4.79 17.04
CA PHE A 153 -12.73 -6.25 16.96
C PHE A 153 -14.11 -6.91 16.86
N ASN A 154 -15.06 -6.54 17.72
CA ASN A 154 -16.40 -7.13 17.73
C ASN A 154 -17.16 -6.84 16.42
N THR A 155 -17.12 -5.60 15.94
CA THR A 155 -17.74 -5.24 14.65
C THR A 155 -17.07 -5.99 13.49
N CYS A 156 -15.75 -6.17 13.52
CA CYS A 156 -15.05 -7.00 12.53
C CYS A 156 -15.43 -8.48 12.65
N GLU A 157 -15.68 -8.99 13.86
CA GLU A 157 -16.11 -10.38 14.08
C GLU A 157 -17.47 -10.65 13.44
N GLU A 158 -18.37 -9.67 13.46
CA GLU A 158 -19.66 -9.71 12.77
C GLU A 158 -19.50 -9.57 11.24
N VAL A 159 -18.70 -8.61 10.79
CA VAL A 159 -18.50 -8.37 9.33
C VAL A 159 -17.79 -9.55 8.67
N PHE A 160 -16.83 -10.14 9.38
CA PHE A 160 -15.99 -11.23 8.88
C PHE A 160 -16.39 -12.57 9.52
N GLN A 161 -17.68 -12.83 9.71
CA GLN A 161 -18.18 -14.09 10.27
C GLN A 161 -17.65 -15.31 9.51
N GLU A 162 -17.42 -15.21 8.20
CA GLU A 162 -16.83 -16.29 7.41
C GLU A 162 -15.40 -16.63 7.82
N CYS A 163 -14.67 -15.66 8.41
CA CYS A 163 -13.35 -15.90 8.97
C CYS A 163 -13.39 -16.72 10.26
N ASN A 164 -14.53 -16.78 10.96
CA ASN A 164 -14.71 -17.65 12.12
C ASN A 164 -14.86 -19.12 11.72
N LEU A 165 -15.46 -19.36 10.55
CA LEU A 165 -15.57 -20.68 9.93
C LEU A 165 -14.25 -21.18 9.33
N LEU A 166 -13.21 -20.34 9.26
CA LEU A 166 -11.91 -20.78 8.77
C LEU A 166 -11.40 -21.94 9.63
N PRO A 167 -10.99 -23.06 8.99
CA PRO A 167 -10.44 -24.20 9.69
C PRO A 167 -9.36 -23.76 10.66
N LEU A 168 -9.34 -24.35 11.86
CA LEU A 168 -8.31 -24.05 12.87
C LEU A 168 -6.91 -24.09 12.27
N SER A 169 -6.67 -25.00 11.34
CA SER A 169 -5.40 -25.19 10.65
C SER A 169 -4.95 -24.03 9.73
N THR A 170 -5.86 -23.18 9.29
CA THR A 170 -5.55 -21.96 8.52
C THR A 170 -5.08 -20.83 9.46
N LEU A 171 -5.58 -20.86 10.69
CA LEU A 171 -5.33 -19.85 11.70
C LEU A 171 -4.22 -20.26 12.68
N GLU A 172 -3.89 -21.54 12.72
CA GLU A 172 -2.86 -22.12 13.57
C GLU A 172 -1.53 -21.35 13.49
N PRO A 173 -0.96 -20.95 14.63
CA PRO A 173 0.40 -20.44 14.69
C PRO A 173 1.38 -21.46 14.12
N TRP A 174 2.44 -20.98 13.49
CA TRP A 174 3.55 -21.84 13.09
C TRP A 174 4.42 -22.10 14.32
N ASP A 175 4.13 -23.17 15.03
CA ASP A 175 5.00 -23.69 16.09
C ASP A 175 6.30 -24.29 15.50
N ASP A 176 7.26 -24.57 16.38
CA ASP A 176 8.57 -25.06 15.97
C ASP A 176 8.51 -26.43 15.27
N ILE A 177 7.62 -27.32 15.73
CA ILE A 177 7.45 -28.68 15.22
C ILE A 177 6.92 -28.62 13.78
N LYS A 178 5.87 -27.83 13.54
CA LYS A 178 5.27 -27.62 12.23
C LYS A 178 6.21 -26.93 11.25
N VAL A 179 7.05 -25.99 11.74
CA VAL A 179 8.11 -25.38 10.92
C VAL A 179 9.16 -26.41 10.52
N LYS A 180 9.64 -27.24 11.46
CA LYS A 180 10.57 -28.33 11.15
C LYS A 180 9.97 -29.32 10.16
N ARG A 181 8.68 -29.67 10.32
CA ARG A 181 7.95 -30.55 9.38
C ARG A 181 7.84 -29.93 7.99
N LEU A 182 7.52 -28.63 7.88
CA LEU A 182 7.53 -27.90 6.60
C LEU A 182 8.88 -27.96 5.91
N LEU A 183 9.97 -27.72 6.64
CA LEU A 183 11.32 -27.73 6.09
C LEU A 183 11.76 -29.14 5.66
N ASN A 184 11.38 -30.18 6.41
CA ASN A 184 11.59 -31.58 6.02
C ASN A 184 10.83 -31.94 4.75
N LEU A 185 9.52 -31.64 4.66
CA LEU A 185 8.72 -31.90 3.46
C LEU A 185 9.27 -31.15 2.23
N TYR A 186 9.80 -29.94 2.43
CA TYR A 186 10.48 -29.20 1.36
C TYR A 186 11.77 -29.91 0.91
N LEU A 187 12.58 -30.42 1.84
CA LEU A 187 13.79 -31.18 1.55
C LEU A 187 13.48 -32.50 0.83
N GLU A 188 12.44 -33.22 1.25
CA GLU A 188 11.97 -34.45 0.61
C GLU A 188 11.53 -34.21 -0.84
N ASN A 189 10.98 -33.03 -1.15
CA ASN A 189 10.55 -32.64 -2.49
C ASN A 189 11.55 -31.72 -3.20
N LEU A 190 12.81 -31.67 -2.75
CA LEU A 190 13.80 -30.71 -3.26
C LEU A 190 14.13 -30.90 -4.75
N SER A 191 14.14 -32.16 -5.22
CA SER A 191 14.32 -32.49 -6.65
C SER A 191 13.21 -31.88 -7.51
N LYS A 192 11.94 -32.04 -7.09
CA LYS A 192 10.78 -31.45 -7.77
C LYS A 192 10.82 -29.93 -7.80
N PHE A 193 11.27 -29.27 -6.72
CA PHE A 193 11.44 -27.81 -6.71
C PHE A 193 12.53 -27.30 -7.65
N ARG A 194 13.51 -28.15 -7.97
CA ARG A 194 14.62 -27.83 -8.88
C ARG A 194 14.31 -28.19 -10.33
N ASP A 195 13.34 -29.06 -10.57
CA ASP A 195 12.91 -29.45 -11.91
C ASP A 195 12.09 -28.31 -12.57
N PRO A 196 12.57 -27.75 -13.71
CA PRO A 196 11.83 -26.71 -14.43
C PRO A 196 10.49 -27.18 -15.02
N TYR A 197 10.31 -28.49 -15.21
CA TYR A 197 9.07 -29.06 -15.74
C TYR A 197 8.03 -29.35 -14.66
N CYS A 198 8.40 -29.27 -13.38
CA CYS A 198 7.49 -29.46 -12.26
C CYS A 198 6.93 -28.11 -11.77
N PRO A 199 5.61 -27.85 -11.89
CA PRO A 199 5.02 -26.64 -11.36
C PRO A 199 5.16 -26.60 -9.83
N GLN A 200 5.92 -25.62 -9.32
CA GLN A 200 6.13 -25.48 -7.87
C GLN A 200 4.83 -25.38 -7.06
N LYS A 201 3.74 -24.91 -7.70
CA LYS A 201 2.42 -24.81 -7.09
C LYS A 201 1.91 -26.18 -6.63
N ASP A 202 2.09 -27.22 -7.43
CA ASP A 202 1.60 -28.57 -7.12
C ASP A 202 2.38 -29.17 -5.95
N VAL A 203 3.70 -28.98 -5.94
CA VAL A 203 4.53 -29.39 -4.80
C VAL A 203 4.11 -28.69 -3.51
N TRP A 204 3.81 -27.38 -3.57
CA TRP A 204 3.30 -26.67 -2.40
C TRP A 204 1.92 -27.14 -1.95
N LYS A 205 1.07 -27.56 -2.88
CA LYS A 205 -0.25 -28.14 -2.59
C LYS A 205 -0.11 -29.45 -1.82
N ASP A 206 0.78 -30.34 -2.25
CA ASP A 206 1.05 -31.62 -1.57
C ASP A 206 1.59 -31.43 -0.14
N ILE A 207 2.56 -30.51 0.00
CA ILE A 207 3.12 -30.13 1.31
C ILE A 207 2.02 -29.56 2.21
N ALA A 208 1.14 -28.72 1.66
CA ALA A 208 0.04 -28.12 2.40
C ALA A 208 -0.98 -29.14 2.88
N LEU A 209 -1.34 -30.12 2.04
CA LEU A 209 -2.19 -31.26 2.42
C LEU A 209 -1.57 -32.04 3.59
N SER A 210 -0.26 -32.31 3.52
CA SER A 210 0.47 -33.04 4.57
C SER A 210 0.59 -32.28 5.90
N LEU A 211 0.56 -30.94 5.86
CA LEU A 211 0.58 -30.07 7.05
C LEU A 211 -0.82 -29.65 7.52
N GLY A 212 -1.87 -30.10 6.84
CA GLY A 212 -3.25 -29.69 7.07
C GLY A 212 -3.51 -28.21 6.88
N THR A 213 -2.70 -27.47 6.10
CA THR A 213 -2.84 -26.01 5.91
C THR A 213 -2.99 -25.65 4.43
N THR A 214 -2.90 -24.35 4.08
CA THR A 214 -3.04 -23.89 2.69
C THR A 214 -1.68 -23.76 1.99
N GLU A 215 -1.66 -23.98 0.66
CA GLU A 215 -0.47 -23.81 -0.19
C GLU A 215 0.18 -22.43 0.01
N TYR A 216 -0.65 -21.40 0.11
CA TYR A 216 -0.23 -20.02 0.34
C TYR A 216 0.48 -19.85 1.69
N ASN A 217 -0.05 -20.46 2.76
CA ASN A 217 0.55 -20.40 4.09
C ASN A 217 1.93 -21.08 4.10
N CYS A 218 2.05 -22.27 3.51
CA CYS A 218 3.32 -22.99 3.38
C CYS A 218 4.37 -22.17 2.62
N TYR A 219 4.03 -21.73 1.40
CA TYR A 219 4.92 -20.92 0.57
C TYR A 219 5.35 -19.63 1.27
N ASN A 220 4.39 -18.90 1.86
CA ASN A 220 4.69 -17.61 2.49
C ASN A 220 5.54 -17.79 3.77
N LYS A 221 5.27 -18.84 4.58
CA LYS A 221 6.11 -19.17 5.73
C LYS A 221 7.53 -19.52 5.30
N PHE A 222 7.68 -20.42 4.32
CA PHE A 222 9.00 -20.79 3.79
C PHE A 222 9.75 -19.59 3.21
N LYS A 223 9.08 -18.74 2.43
CA LYS A 223 9.64 -17.51 1.87
C LYS A 223 10.16 -16.55 2.96
N ASN A 224 9.43 -16.42 4.06
CA ASN A 224 9.86 -15.61 5.19
C ASN A 224 11.05 -16.24 5.92
N LEU A 225 11.05 -17.56 6.15
CA LEU A 225 12.19 -18.29 6.72
C LEU A 225 13.44 -18.13 5.84
N LYS A 226 13.30 -18.26 4.52
CA LYS A 226 14.36 -18.02 3.54
C LYS A 226 14.92 -16.60 3.63
N ARG A 227 14.08 -15.58 3.72
CA ARG A 227 14.52 -14.18 3.90
C ARG A 227 15.28 -14.01 5.22
N THR A 228 14.82 -14.62 6.29
CA THR A 228 15.50 -14.59 7.60
C THR A 228 16.86 -15.27 7.53
N TYR A 229 16.96 -16.44 6.89
CA TYR A 229 18.23 -17.13 6.66
C TYR A 229 19.21 -16.27 5.86
N LEU A 230 18.78 -15.63 4.77
CA LEU A 230 19.67 -14.79 3.96
C LEU A 230 20.20 -13.59 4.74
N LYS A 231 19.34 -12.91 5.52
CA LYS A 231 19.76 -11.83 6.42
C LYS A 231 20.69 -12.32 7.53
N TRP A 232 20.45 -13.52 8.03
CA TRP A 232 21.30 -14.17 9.03
C TRP A 232 22.68 -14.46 8.45
N LEU A 233 22.75 -15.01 7.22
CA LEU A 233 23.99 -15.30 6.51
C LEU A 233 24.81 -14.03 6.25
N GLU A 234 24.14 -12.94 5.83
CA GLU A 234 24.76 -11.61 5.67
C GLU A 234 25.42 -11.14 6.99
N ARG A 235 24.71 -11.23 8.12
CA ARG A 235 25.24 -10.83 9.43
C ARG A 235 26.34 -11.74 9.96
N ASN A 236 26.23 -13.05 9.73
CA ASN A 236 27.23 -14.03 10.17
C ASN A 236 28.57 -13.76 9.46
N ASN A 237 28.53 -13.44 8.17
CA ASN A 237 29.71 -13.06 7.38
C ASN A 237 30.32 -11.71 7.82
N GLU A 238 29.56 -10.82 8.44
CA GLU A 238 30.05 -9.52 8.94
C GLU A 238 30.65 -9.61 10.34
N THR A 239 30.08 -10.45 11.20
CA THR A 239 30.41 -10.44 12.63
C THR A 239 31.33 -11.56 13.07
N ASN A 240 31.51 -12.62 12.25
CA ASN A 240 32.19 -13.87 12.60
C ASN A 240 31.66 -14.52 13.91
N LYS A 241 30.54 -14.05 14.45
CA LYS A 241 29.91 -14.60 15.65
C LYS A 241 28.87 -15.62 15.24
N LEU A 242 28.99 -16.83 15.77
CA LEU A 242 28.04 -17.93 15.59
C LEU A 242 26.66 -17.56 16.17
N ILE A 243 25.79 -16.99 15.33
CA ILE A 243 24.40 -16.74 15.72
C ILE A 243 23.65 -18.08 15.64
N LYS A 244 23.27 -18.65 16.79
CA LYS A 244 22.45 -19.87 16.82
C LYS A 244 21.05 -19.59 16.27
N TRP A 245 20.76 -20.06 15.05
CA TRP A 245 19.42 -20.04 14.48
C TRP A 245 18.90 -21.49 14.36
N PRO A 246 17.75 -21.85 14.98
CA PRO A 246 17.32 -23.24 15.11
C PRO A 246 17.06 -23.94 13.75
N TYR A 247 16.83 -23.17 12.69
CA TYR A 247 16.54 -23.70 11.36
C TYR A 247 17.75 -23.69 10.42
N HIS A 248 18.95 -23.29 10.88
CA HIS A 248 20.10 -23.13 9.99
C HIS A 248 20.46 -24.44 9.28
N ASN A 249 20.52 -25.56 10.00
CA ASN A 249 20.84 -26.88 9.43
C ASN A 249 19.93 -27.28 8.27
N TYR A 250 18.65 -26.88 8.32
CA TYR A 250 17.71 -27.17 7.22
C TYR A 250 18.06 -26.34 6.00
N PHE A 251 18.35 -25.05 6.17
CA PHE A 251 18.72 -24.18 5.05
C PHE A 251 20.09 -24.51 4.48
N GLU A 252 21.05 -24.92 5.32
CA GLU A 252 22.31 -25.51 4.87
C GLU A 252 22.04 -26.71 3.97
N LYS A 253 21.18 -27.66 4.37
CA LYS A 253 20.79 -28.80 3.51
C LYS A 253 20.05 -28.39 2.24
N ILE A 254 19.14 -27.43 2.31
CA ILE A 254 18.38 -26.91 1.15
C ILE A 254 19.35 -26.31 0.11
N TYR A 255 20.41 -25.66 0.60
CA TYR A 255 21.45 -25.01 -0.19
C TYR A 255 22.73 -25.86 -0.35
N TYR A 256 22.73 -27.08 0.18
CA TYR A 256 23.83 -28.02 0.02
C TYR A 256 23.85 -28.49 -1.44
N ASN A 257 25.01 -28.37 -2.09
CA ASN A 257 25.23 -28.61 -3.52
C ASN A 257 24.36 -27.76 -4.48
N TYR A 258 23.53 -26.89 -3.95
CA TYR A 258 22.81 -25.87 -4.70
C TYR A 258 23.24 -24.57 -4.11
N LYS A 259 24.31 -23.97 -4.65
CA LYS A 259 24.57 -22.55 -4.43
C LYS A 259 23.31 -21.86 -4.92
N PRO A 260 22.36 -21.46 -4.03
CA PRO A 260 21.30 -20.64 -4.53
C PRO A 260 22.04 -19.46 -5.15
N VAL A 261 21.62 -19.02 -6.32
CA VAL A 261 22.11 -17.74 -6.82
C VAL A 261 21.76 -16.74 -5.70
N LEU A 262 22.72 -16.42 -4.84
CA LEU A 262 22.59 -15.64 -3.59
C LEU A 262 22.34 -14.19 -4.02
N GLY A 263 21.20 -13.95 -4.66
CA GLY A 263 21.05 -12.84 -5.59
C GLY A 263 22.10 -12.87 -6.72
N ALA A 264 21.84 -12.14 -7.81
CA ALA A 264 22.86 -11.94 -8.83
C ALA A 264 24.05 -11.07 -8.36
N TRP A 265 24.11 -10.68 -7.07
CA TRP A 265 24.97 -9.60 -6.58
C TRP A 265 25.38 -9.78 -5.11
N ASP A 266 26.39 -10.61 -4.87
CA ASP A 266 27.09 -10.61 -3.58
C ASP A 266 27.96 -9.34 -3.40
N LYS A 267 28.55 -9.17 -2.21
CA LYS A 267 29.39 -8.01 -1.88
C LYS A 267 30.63 -7.92 -2.77
N ASN A 268 31.29 -9.05 -3.05
CA ASN A 268 32.51 -9.10 -3.87
C ASN A 268 32.21 -8.74 -5.32
N LYS A 269 31.15 -9.28 -5.89
CA LYS A 269 30.65 -8.98 -7.23
C LYS A 269 30.19 -7.53 -7.34
N THR A 270 29.55 -7.00 -6.31
CA THR A 270 29.19 -5.58 -6.23
C THR A 270 30.44 -4.69 -6.16
N ASN A 271 31.46 -5.09 -5.38
CA ASN A 271 32.75 -4.40 -5.35
C ASN A 271 33.44 -4.44 -6.72
N ARG A 272 33.48 -5.60 -7.39
CA ARG A 272 34.02 -5.74 -8.75
C ARG A 272 33.29 -4.83 -9.74
N LEU A 273 31.96 -4.75 -9.66
CA LEU A 273 31.18 -3.81 -10.47
C LEU A 273 31.59 -2.36 -10.23
N MET A 274 31.73 -1.96 -8.96
CA MET A 274 32.13 -0.60 -8.60
C MET A 274 33.54 -0.27 -9.09
N GLN A 275 34.49 -1.18 -8.91
CA GLN A 275 35.87 -1.01 -9.34
C GLN A 275 36.00 -0.99 -10.87
N ALA A 276 35.34 -1.92 -11.57
CA ALA A 276 35.30 -1.91 -13.04
C ALA A 276 34.69 -0.63 -13.59
N TYR A 277 33.61 -0.13 -12.98
CA TYR A 277 33.02 1.15 -13.37
C TYR A 277 33.96 2.34 -13.12
N LEU A 278 34.62 2.38 -11.96
CA LEU A 278 35.60 3.42 -11.60
C LEU A 278 36.73 3.52 -12.63
N GLN A 279 37.26 2.39 -13.11
CA GLN A 279 38.35 2.36 -14.10
C GLN A 279 37.95 3.00 -15.44
N ILE A 280 36.70 2.83 -15.88
CA ILE A 280 36.23 3.33 -17.18
C ILE A 280 35.24 4.49 -17.09
N VAL A 281 35.11 5.13 -15.93
CA VAL A 281 34.14 6.23 -15.70
C VAL A 281 34.35 7.40 -16.66
N HIS A 282 35.60 7.68 -17.03
CA HIS A 282 35.95 8.72 -18.00
C HIS A 282 35.41 8.40 -19.40
N LYS A 283 35.42 7.12 -19.82
CA LYS A 283 34.85 6.68 -21.11
C LYS A 283 33.33 6.89 -21.15
N PHE A 284 32.63 6.70 -20.03
CA PHE A 284 31.17 6.93 -19.93
C PHE A 284 30.77 8.40 -20.14
N LYS A 285 31.69 9.35 -19.93
CA LYS A 285 31.46 10.78 -20.18
C LYS A 285 31.67 11.16 -21.64
N ASN A 286 32.57 10.47 -22.33
CA ASN A 286 32.91 10.79 -23.70
C ASN A 286 31.84 10.22 -24.66
N PRO A 287 31.13 11.07 -25.42
CA PRO A 287 30.04 10.64 -26.30
C PRO A 287 30.50 9.74 -27.46
N LYS A 288 31.81 9.67 -27.74
CA LYS A 288 32.38 8.76 -28.75
C LYS A 288 32.21 7.28 -28.36
N PHE A 289 32.06 6.96 -27.08
CA PHE A 289 31.88 5.58 -26.63
C PHE A 289 30.41 5.22 -26.46
N SER A 290 30.01 4.09 -27.06
CA SER A 290 28.68 3.53 -26.83
C SER A 290 28.58 2.95 -25.42
N LYS A 291 27.60 3.45 -24.63
CA LYS A 291 27.31 2.93 -23.28
C LYS A 291 27.06 1.42 -23.28
N LYS A 292 26.50 0.87 -24.36
CA LYS A 292 26.24 -0.58 -24.50
C LYS A 292 27.54 -1.37 -24.48
N GLU A 293 28.59 -0.88 -25.15
CA GLU A 293 29.89 -1.54 -25.19
C GLU A 293 30.64 -1.38 -23.86
N LEU A 294 30.58 -0.21 -23.23
CA LEU A 294 31.17 0.00 -21.90
C LEU A 294 30.55 -0.93 -20.83
N TRP A 295 29.23 -1.15 -20.89
CA TRP A 295 28.58 -2.12 -20.01
C TRP A 295 28.95 -3.56 -20.34
N LYS A 296 29.29 -3.89 -21.61
CA LYS A 296 29.84 -5.20 -21.96
C LYS A 296 31.24 -5.39 -21.38
N GLU A 297 32.11 -4.39 -21.43
CA GLU A 297 33.45 -4.39 -20.81
C GLU A 297 33.35 -4.62 -19.30
N ILE A 298 32.43 -3.95 -18.61
CA ILE A 298 32.18 -4.21 -17.18
C ILE A 298 31.63 -5.62 -16.95
N SER A 299 30.75 -6.08 -17.83
CA SER A 299 30.08 -7.37 -17.70
C SER A 299 31.05 -8.55 -17.72
N SER A 300 32.10 -8.49 -18.55
CA SER A 300 33.12 -9.53 -18.63
C SER A 300 33.96 -9.62 -17.35
N ILE A 301 34.27 -8.47 -16.73
CA ILE A 301 34.99 -8.41 -15.45
C ILE A 301 34.13 -8.95 -14.29
N VAL A 302 32.84 -8.62 -14.28
CA VAL A 302 31.94 -8.94 -13.17
C VAL A 302 31.41 -10.39 -13.26
N GLY A 303 31.33 -10.96 -14.46
CA GLY A 303 30.74 -12.28 -14.70
C GLY A 303 29.20 -12.26 -14.62
N GLU A 304 28.57 -11.16 -15.01
CA GLU A 304 27.11 -11.01 -15.10
C GLU A 304 26.73 -10.42 -16.45
N SER A 305 25.46 -10.47 -16.83
CA SER A 305 25.05 -9.86 -18.11
C SER A 305 25.13 -8.31 -18.07
N PRO A 306 25.46 -7.65 -19.20
CA PRO A 306 25.57 -6.19 -19.26
C PRO A 306 24.33 -5.46 -18.72
N LEU A 307 23.14 -5.98 -19.05
CA LEU A 307 21.86 -5.44 -18.58
C LEU A 307 21.68 -5.55 -17.06
N LYS A 308 22.18 -6.62 -16.43
CA LYS A 308 22.16 -6.77 -14.98
C LYS A 308 23.15 -5.81 -14.31
N CYS A 309 24.35 -5.65 -14.86
CA CYS A 309 25.36 -4.70 -14.37
C CYS A 309 24.83 -3.26 -14.38
N ASP A 310 24.32 -2.81 -15.52
CA ASP A 310 23.73 -1.49 -15.70
C ASP A 310 22.54 -1.28 -14.73
N ARG A 311 21.63 -2.26 -14.63
CA ARG A 311 20.48 -2.18 -13.71
C ARG A 311 20.93 -2.09 -12.25
N LYS A 312 21.89 -2.92 -11.81
CA LYS A 312 22.42 -2.90 -10.45
C LYS A 312 23.08 -1.55 -10.15
N PHE A 313 23.95 -1.08 -11.03
CA PHE A 313 24.64 0.19 -10.86
C PHE A 313 23.66 1.36 -10.79
N ARG A 314 22.64 1.41 -11.67
CA ARG A 314 21.58 2.42 -11.60
C ARG A 314 20.83 2.41 -10.27
N ASN A 315 20.49 1.23 -9.74
CA ASN A 315 19.83 1.11 -8.44
C ASN A 315 20.72 1.61 -7.29
N MET A 316 22.02 1.31 -7.36
CA MET A 316 23.00 1.82 -6.40
C MET A 316 23.15 3.34 -6.50
N LYS A 317 23.27 3.88 -7.72
CA LYS A 317 23.29 5.32 -7.99
C LYS A 317 22.04 6.02 -7.44
N GLN A 318 20.85 5.46 -7.65
CA GLN A 318 19.62 6.02 -7.12
C GLN A 318 19.60 6.01 -5.59
N THR A 319 20.20 5.00 -4.97
CA THR A 319 20.34 4.93 -3.51
C THR A 319 21.32 5.98 -3.01
N TYR A 320 22.48 6.16 -3.65
CA TYR A 320 23.41 7.26 -3.38
C TYR A 320 22.72 8.63 -3.45
N ILE A 321 21.99 8.92 -4.54
CA ILE A 321 21.29 10.20 -4.72
C ILE A 321 20.29 10.45 -3.59
N ARG A 322 19.50 9.44 -3.21
CA ARG A 322 18.56 9.56 -2.09
C ARG A 322 19.28 9.86 -0.78
N LEU A 323 20.39 9.16 -0.50
CA LEU A 323 21.17 9.36 0.71
C LEU A 323 21.85 10.74 0.74
N LYS A 324 22.43 11.18 -0.37
CA LYS A 324 23.07 12.51 -0.51
C LYS A 324 22.07 13.65 -0.28
N MET A 325 20.83 13.49 -0.73
CA MET A 325 19.76 14.47 -0.49
C MET A 325 19.23 14.46 0.96
N SER A 326 19.40 13.36 1.68
CA SER A 326 18.82 13.16 3.01
C SER A 326 19.52 13.95 4.12
N ARG A 327 20.69 14.57 3.88
CA ARG A 327 21.58 15.23 4.87
C ARG A 327 21.93 14.41 6.13
N SER A 328 21.40 13.20 6.27
CA SER A 328 21.64 12.28 7.38
C SER A 328 22.90 11.46 7.11
N VAL A 329 23.75 11.31 8.13
CA VAL A 329 24.91 10.43 8.10
C VAL A 329 24.46 9.00 7.77
N THR A 330 25.05 8.39 6.74
CA THR A 330 24.70 7.04 6.28
C THR A 330 25.83 6.05 6.51
N LYS A 331 25.49 4.85 6.99
CA LYS A 331 26.43 3.71 7.14
C LYS A 331 26.51 2.84 5.88
N TRP A 332 26.00 3.31 4.76
CA TRP A 332 26.00 2.52 3.53
C TRP A 332 27.43 2.34 3.00
N CYS A 333 27.91 1.10 2.96
CA CYS A 333 29.31 0.77 2.68
C CYS A 333 29.84 1.31 1.33
N TYR A 334 28.97 1.45 0.33
CA TYR A 334 29.33 1.97 -1.00
C TYR A 334 29.26 3.50 -1.11
N TYR A 335 28.90 4.21 -0.03
CA TYR A 335 28.71 5.66 -0.10
C TYR A 335 30.00 6.37 -0.47
N LYS A 336 31.13 5.98 0.14
CA LYS A 336 32.46 6.55 -0.15
C LYS A 336 32.92 6.28 -1.58
N ASP A 337 32.64 5.09 -2.12
CA ASP A 337 32.96 4.76 -3.51
C ASP A 337 32.19 5.66 -4.48
N PHE A 338 30.90 5.85 -4.23
CA PHE A 338 30.08 6.78 -5.02
C PHE A 338 30.52 8.23 -4.82
N GLU A 339 30.90 8.61 -3.60
CA GLU A 339 31.47 9.92 -3.34
C GLU A 339 32.77 10.10 -4.13
N ALA A 340 33.67 9.13 -4.19
CA ALA A 340 34.86 9.21 -5.05
C ALA A 340 34.49 9.34 -6.54
N ILE A 341 33.51 8.54 -7.03
CA ILE A 341 33.04 8.62 -8.42
C ILE A 341 32.48 10.00 -8.78
N TYR A 342 31.79 10.67 -7.84
CA TYR A 342 31.03 11.90 -8.12
C TYR A 342 31.67 13.18 -7.54
N SER A 343 32.56 13.08 -6.54
CA SER A 343 33.21 14.20 -5.85
C SER A 343 34.62 14.46 -6.35
N ASN A 344 35.39 13.44 -6.78
CA ASN A 344 36.69 13.64 -7.46
C ASN A 344 36.54 14.21 -8.88
N MET A 345 35.34 14.72 -9.20
CA MET A 345 34.98 15.23 -10.52
C MET A 345 35.11 16.76 -10.64
N SER A 346 35.72 17.48 -9.69
CA SER A 346 36.33 18.81 -9.93
C SER A 346 37.12 19.36 -8.73
N PRO A 347 38.29 19.99 -8.98
CA PRO A 347 38.38 21.42 -8.61
C PRO A 347 38.61 22.40 -9.77
N HIS A 348 38.95 21.97 -11.01
CA HIS A 348 39.44 22.88 -12.05
C HIS A 348 38.68 22.94 -13.38
N THR A 349 37.49 22.37 -13.40
CA THR A 349 36.47 22.79 -14.36
C THR A 349 35.20 23.04 -13.57
N ASN A 350 34.57 24.19 -13.77
CA ASN A 350 33.21 24.50 -13.30
C ASN A 350 32.18 23.58 -13.99
N GLU A 351 32.41 22.27 -13.92
CA GLU A 351 31.64 21.16 -14.50
C GLU A 351 30.94 20.35 -13.40
N ASN A 352 30.46 21.06 -12.37
CA ASN A 352 29.17 20.69 -11.76
C ASN A 352 28.03 20.69 -12.82
N MET A 353 28.29 21.16 -14.05
CA MET A 353 27.39 21.17 -15.21
C MET A 353 26.63 19.86 -15.49
N GLY A 354 27.04 18.64 -15.14
CA GLY A 354 26.28 17.44 -15.54
C GLY A 354 24.86 17.36 -14.95
N PHE A 355 24.72 17.63 -13.65
CA PHE A 355 23.43 17.63 -12.96
C PHE A 355 22.67 18.94 -13.20
N TYR A 356 23.37 20.07 -13.25
CA TYR A 356 22.76 21.36 -13.58
C TYR A 356 22.33 21.45 -15.04
N LYS A 357 23.03 20.84 -16.00
CA LYS A 357 22.64 20.79 -17.42
C LYS A 357 21.43 19.87 -17.61
N GLU A 358 21.32 18.78 -16.83
CA GLU A 358 20.09 17.98 -16.81
C GLU A 358 18.91 18.74 -16.21
N GLN A 359 19.10 19.44 -15.10
CA GLN A 359 18.05 20.31 -14.56
C GLN A 359 17.70 21.46 -15.52
N ASN A 360 18.70 22.05 -16.19
CA ASN A 360 18.54 23.19 -17.07
C ASN A 360 17.83 22.82 -18.37
N TYR A 361 18.19 21.71 -19.04
CA TYR A 361 17.43 21.29 -20.25
C TYR A 361 16.01 20.85 -19.89
N ILE A 362 15.78 20.27 -18.70
CA ILE A 362 14.41 19.92 -18.27
C ILE A 362 13.60 21.20 -18.05
N VAL A 363 14.17 22.22 -17.40
CA VAL A 363 13.51 23.51 -17.23
C VAL A 363 13.22 24.14 -18.60
N GLN A 364 14.17 24.14 -19.53
CA GLN A 364 13.96 24.64 -20.90
C GLN A 364 12.89 23.84 -21.65
N LEU A 365 12.89 22.51 -21.54
CA LEU A 365 11.87 21.62 -22.10
C LEU A 365 10.47 21.99 -21.60
N LEU A 366 10.33 22.24 -20.29
CA LEU A 366 9.05 22.62 -19.70
C LEU A 366 8.62 24.03 -20.09
N LYS A 367 9.55 24.99 -20.18
CA LYS A 367 9.29 26.35 -20.68
C LYS A 367 8.83 26.34 -22.14
N PHE A 368 9.56 25.66 -23.03
CA PHE A 368 9.16 25.53 -24.44
C PHE A 368 7.81 24.83 -24.60
N TYR A 369 7.49 23.86 -23.74
CA TYR A 369 6.18 23.23 -23.74
C TYR A 369 5.08 24.22 -23.32
N ASP A 370 5.29 24.97 -22.23
CA ASP A 370 4.34 25.99 -21.74
C ASP A 370 4.09 27.08 -22.81
N GLU A 371 5.14 27.56 -23.48
CA GLU A 371 5.05 28.53 -24.58
C GLU A 371 4.25 28.01 -25.79
N ASN A 372 4.23 26.69 -26.02
CA ASN A 372 3.54 26.08 -27.16
C ASN A 372 2.30 25.28 -26.72
N LYS A 373 1.81 25.44 -25.49
CA LYS A 373 0.77 24.58 -24.92
C LYS A 373 -0.54 24.61 -25.71
N GLU A 374 -0.94 25.77 -26.23
CA GLU A 374 -2.17 25.89 -27.04
C GLU A 374 -2.03 25.17 -28.38
N LYS A 375 -0.82 25.13 -28.97
CA LYS A 375 -0.56 24.35 -30.19
C LYS A 375 -0.64 22.85 -29.92
N PHE A 376 -0.21 22.39 -28.75
CA PHE A 376 -0.34 20.99 -28.33
C PHE A 376 -1.81 20.58 -28.06
N ARG A 377 -2.69 21.54 -27.75
CA ARG A 377 -4.13 21.29 -27.59
C ARG A 377 -4.87 21.26 -28.92
N ASN A 378 -4.39 21.99 -29.92
CA ASN A 378 -4.99 22.01 -31.23
C ASN A 378 -4.84 20.65 -31.94
N ARG A 379 -5.96 19.93 -32.13
CA ARG A 379 -5.99 18.61 -32.77
C ARG A 379 -5.53 18.63 -34.23
N MET A 380 -5.58 19.77 -34.90
CA MET A 380 -5.15 19.92 -36.29
C MET A 380 -3.62 19.86 -36.43
N ILE A 381 -2.87 20.18 -35.36
CA ILE A 381 -1.41 20.16 -35.37
C ILE A 381 -0.94 18.81 -34.82
N LYS A 382 -0.24 18.02 -35.65
CA LYS A 382 0.33 16.75 -35.18
C LYS A 382 1.44 17.02 -34.15
N ASN A 383 1.24 16.54 -32.91
CA ASN A 383 2.19 16.67 -31.80
C ASN A 383 3.65 16.30 -32.15
N LYS A 384 3.86 15.39 -33.10
CA LYS A 384 5.19 14.99 -33.58
C LYS A 384 6.02 16.18 -34.09
N TYR A 385 5.40 17.15 -34.78
CA TYR A 385 6.12 18.32 -35.30
C TYR A 385 6.51 19.30 -34.18
N LEU A 386 5.64 19.49 -33.19
CA LEU A 386 5.93 20.32 -32.03
C LEU A 386 7.09 19.74 -31.21
N TRP A 387 7.07 18.42 -30.95
CA TRP A 387 8.19 17.74 -30.29
C TRP A 387 9.48 17.79 -31.09
N ARG A 388 9.42 17.75 -32.43
CA ARG A 388 10.60 17.95 -33.29
C ARG A 388 11.19 19.34 -33.12
N THR A 389 10.34 20.37 -33.13
CA THR A 389 10.77 21.77 -32.95
C THR A 389 11.44 21.97 -31.60
N ILE A 390 10.85 21.43 -30.53
CA ILE A 390 11.42 21.49 -29.18
C ILE A 390 12.74 20.70 -29.12
N GLY A 391 12.78 19.49 -29.70
CA GLY A 391 13.98 18.67 -29.80
C GLY A 391 15.14 19.40 -30.47
N SER A 392 14.90 20.01 -31.64
CA SER A 392 15.90 20.77 -32.38
C SER A 392 16.47 21.93 -31.56
N LYS A 393 15.64 22.66 -30.80
CA LYS A 393 16.12 23.76 -29.93
C LYS A 393 16.96 23.27 -28.74
N LEU A 394 16.69 22.06 -28.24
CA LEU A 394 17.38 21.48 -27.08
C LEU A 394 18.57 20.59 -27.46
N GLY A 395 18.79 20.34 -28.75
CA GLY A 395 19.78 19.36 -29.22
C GLY A 395 19.42 17.91 -28.84
N LEU A 396 18.12 17.58 -28.79
CA LEU A 396 17.59 16.26 -28.44
C LEU A 396 16.66 15.73 -29.54
N SER A 397 16.46 14.43 -29.60
CA SER A 397 15.42 13.88 -30.51
C SER A 397 14.00 14.20 -30.00
N SER A 398 13.04 14.30 -30.92
CA SER A 398 11.62 14.50 -30.58
C SER A 398 11.11 13.45 -29.59
N GLU A 399 11.50 12.20 -29.79
CA GLU A 399 11.10 11.06 -28.98
C GLU A 399 11.70 11.11 -27.58
N GLU A 400 12.93 11.62 -27.41
CA GLU A 400 13.54 11.83 -26.10
C GLU A 400 12.83 12.93 -25.32
N CYS A 401 12.56 14.07 -25.95
CA CYS A 401 11.80 15.18 -25.35
C CYS A 401 10.41 14.71 -24.91
N HIS A 402 9.68 14.05 -25.81
CA HIS A 402 8.34 13.54 -25.53
C HIS A 402 8.35 12.51 -24.40
N ARG A 403 9.27 11.53 -24.44
CA ARG A 403 9.40 10.50 -23.41
C ARG A 403 9.75 11.10 -22.05
N LYS A 404 10.69 12.05 -22.01
CA LYS A 404 11.09 12.75 -20.78
C LYS A 404 9.91 13.54 -20.22
N PHE A 405 9.23 14.33 -21.05
CA PHE A 405 8.05 15.09 -20.63
C PHE A 405 6.95 14.19 -20.08
N ARG A 406 6.63 13.07 -20.75
CA ARG A 406 5.63 12.10 -20.27
C ARG A 406 5.99 11.51 -18.90
N ASN A 407 7.26 11.18 -18.69
CA ASN A 407 7.73 10.64 -17.41
C ASN A 407 7.66 11.70 -16.29
N LEU A 408 7.99 12.95 -16.61
CA LEU A 408 7.85 14.08 -15.70
C LEU A 408 6.37 14.33 -15.39
N LYS A 409 5.49 14.32 -16.40
CA LYS A 409 4.03 14.41 -16.23
C LYS A 409 3.49 13.32 -15.32
N GLN A 410 3.87 12.06 -15.53
CA GLN A 410 3.44 10.96 -14.67
C GLN A 410 3.92 11.15 -13.22
N THR A 411 5.14 11.69 -13.04
CA THR A 411 5.66 12.02 -11.72
C THR A 411 4.86 13.15 -11.10
N TYR A 412 4.56 14.22 -11.85
CA TYR A 412 3.68 15.30 -11.39
C TYR A 412 2.30 14.76 -10.99
N ILE A 413 1.63 13.96 -11.82
CA ILE A 413 0.31 13.37 -11.50
C ILE A 413 0.38 12.58 -10.18
N ARG A 414 1.43 11.77 -9.99
CA ARG A 414 1.63 11.02 -8.74
C ARG A 414 1.90 11.94 -7.55
N LEU A 415 2.72 12.96 -7.74
CA LEU A 415 3.07 13.91 -6.68
C LEU A 415 1.91 14.83 -6.34
N ARG A 416 1.09 15.19 -7.31
CA ARG A 416 -0.15 15.92 -7.15
C ARG A 416 -1.16 15.07 -6.40
N GLY A 417 -1.42 13.82 -6.80
CA GLY A 417 -2.27 12.92 -6.04
C GLY A 417 -1.75 12.64 -4.63
N LYS A 418 -0.43 12.69 -4.42
CA LYS A 418 0.17 12.63 -3.08
C LYS A 418 -0.02 13.94 -2.31
N MET A 419 0.14 15.08 -2.96
CA MET A 419 -0.10 16.39 -2.36
C MET A 419 -1.57 16.58 -1.99
N GLU A 420 -2.49 16.05 -2.80
CA GLU A 420 -3.96 16.00 -2.62
C GLU A 420 -4.44 14.90 -1.66
N SER A 421 -3.56 14.00 -1.21
CA SER A 421 -3.85 13.02 -0.14
C SER A 421 -3.07 13.21 1.17
N THR A 422 -2.12 14.12 1.23
CA THR A 422 -1.29 14.35 2.44
C THR A 422 -1.15 15.81 2.86
N GLY A 423 -1.60 16.77 2.05
CA GLY A 423 -1.48 18.22 2.24
C GLY A 423 -0.03 18.73 2.14
N LYS A 424 0.94 17.82 1.96
CA LYS A 424 2.36 18.17 1.98
C LYS A 424 2.82 18.49 0.57
N CYS A 425 3.12 19.77 0.36
CA CYS A 425 3.78 20.24 -0.86
C CYS A 425 5.13 19.52 -1.06
N ASN A 426 5.35 19.00 -2.27
CA ASN A 426 6.58 18.30 -2.59
C ASN A 426 7.67 19.29 -3.00
N LYS A 427 8.89 19.13 -2.46
CA LYS A 427 10.10 19.89 -2.87
C LYS A 427 10.64 19.48 -4.25
N TRP A 428 9.80 18.97 -5.14
CA TRP A 428 10.23 18.53 -6.46
C TRP A 428 10.44 19.77 -7.33
N PRO A 429 11.64 20.02 -7.86
CA PRO A 429 12.00 21.30 -8.48
C PRO A 429 11.16 21.65 -9.72
N TYR A 430 10.51 20.67 -10.34
CA TYR A 430 9.68 20.88 -11.53
C TYR A 430 8.18 20.99 -11.24
N TYR A 431 7.77 20.92 -9.97
CA TYR A 431 6.36 20.91 -9.59
C TYR A 431 5.64 22.18 -10.05
N ALA A 432 6.23 23.36 -9.79
CA ALA A 432 5.66 24.65 -10.15
C ALA A 432 5.44 24.82 -11.67
N TYR A 433 6.34 24.31 -12.50
CA TYR A 433 6.20 24.33 -13.96
C TYR A 433 5.00 23.51 -14.43
N PHE A 434 4.83 22.29 -13.89
CA PHE A 434 3.67 21.46 -14.22
C PHE A 434 2.37 22.03 -13.65
N ALA A 435 2.40 22.61 -12.44
CA ALA A 435 1.26 23.32 -11.89
C ALA A 435 0.81 24.44 -12.84
N LYS A 436 1.73 25.29 -13.31
CA LYS A 436 1.41 26.32 -14.32
C LYS A 436 0.83 25.74 -15.62
N ILE A 437 1.40 24.64 -16.13
CA ILE A 437 0.94 24.02 -17.39
C ILE A 437 -0.49 23.45 -17.27
N TYR A 438 -0.90 22.92 -16.11
CA TYR A 438 -2.13 22.15 -15.93
C TYR A 438 -3.19 22.79 -15.02
N ASP A 439 -2.80 23.63 -14.05
CA ASP A 439 -3.71 24.20 -13.06
C ASP A 439 -4.39 25.51 -13.53
N ASP A 440 -3.78 26.23 -14.47
CA ASP A 440 -4.39 27.41 -15.16
C ASP A 440 -5.72 27.06 -15.87
N GLN A 441 -6.03 25.78 -16.06
CA GLN A 441 -7.28 25.35 -16.71
C GLN A 441 -8.53 25.54 -15.83
N LYS A 442 -8.40 25.57 -14.49
CA LYS A 442 -9.58 25.66 -13.62
C LYS A 442 -10.25 27.03 -13.60
N SER A 443 -9.53 28.11 -13.93
CA SER A 443 -10.09 29.46 -13.97
C SER A 443 -10.85 29.77 -15.28
N SER A 444 -10.49 29.15 -16.41
CA SER A 444 -11.11 29.47 -17.72
C SER A 444 -12.24 28.53 -18.13
N GLN A 445 -12.46 27.41 -17.42
CA GLN A 445 -13.49 26.42 -17.79
C GLN A 445 -14.88 26.71 -17.18
N LYS A 446 -15.10 27.92 -16.64
CA LYS A 446 -16.41 28.42 -16.21
C LYS A 446 -17.22 29.10 -17.34
N TYR A 447 -16.65 29.35 -18.54
CA TYR A 447 -17.32 30.16 -19.56
C TYR A 447 -17.55 29.53 -20.95
N CYS A 448 -17.10 28.31 -21.24
CA CYS A 448 -17.36 27.70 -22.55
C CYS A 448 -17.74 26.21 -22.41
N ASN A 449 -19.00 25.94 -22.05
CA ASN A 449 -19.59 24.62 -22.15
C ASN A 449 -20.67 24.65 -23.25
N ASN A 450 -20.23 24.69 -24.50
CA ASN A 450 -21.06 24.29 -25.64
C ASN A 450 -20.16 23.81 -26.78
N ASN A 451 -20.60 22.74 -27.45
CA ASN A 451 -19.97 22.02 -28.56
C ASN A 451 -18.90 20.97 -28.20
N ASN A 452 -19.38 19.78 -27.81
CA ASN A 452 -18.87 18.52 -28.36
C ASN A 452 -20.08 17.71 -28.86
N ASN A 453 -20.45 17.98 -30.11
CA ASN A 453 -21.56 17.33 -30.82
C ASN A 453 -21.04 16.13 -31.63
N THR A 454 -20.47 15.15 -30.96
CA THR A 454 -20.20 13.83 -31.53
C THR A 454 -20.38 12.82 -30.40
N ASP A 455 -21.31 11.88 -30.61
CA ASP A 455 -21.79 10.83 -29.69
C ASP A 455 -22.99 11.12 -28.75
N HIS A 456 -23.89 12.07 -29.08
CA HIS A 456 -25.19 12.13 -28.40
C HIS A 456 -26.18 11.06 -28.93
N SER A 457 -26.08 10.68 -30.21
CA SER A 457 -26.95 9.68 -30.83
C SER A 457 -26.67 8.27 -30.31
N THR A 458 -25.40 7.87 -30.30
CA THR A 458 -24.94 6.57 -29.77
C THR A 458 -25.21 6.44 -28.28
N LEU A 459 -25.05 7.52 -27.51
CA LEU A 459 -25.34 7.52 -26.06
C LEU A 459 -26.84 7.47 -25.75
N LEU A 460 -27.70 8.04 -26.61
CA LEU A 460 -29.16 7.91 -26.51
C LEU A 460 -29.64 6.50 -26.84
N GLU A 461 -29.08 5.86 -27.87
CA GLU A 461 -29.39 4.47 -28.23
C GLU A 461 -28.96 3.50 -27.14
N VAL A 462 -27.74 3.65 -26.61
CA VAL A 462 -27.27 2.84 -25.47
C VAL A 462 -28.16 3.05 -24.24
N LYS A 463 -28.57 4.29 -23.92
CA LYS A 463 -29.52 4.56 -22.83
C LYS A 463 -30.93 4.00 -23.10
N LYS A 464 -31.34 3.86 -24.36
CA LYS A 464 -32.64 3.26 -24.74
C LYS A 464 -32.59 1.75 -24.57
N VAL A 465 -31.52 1.09 -25.03
CA VAL A 465 -31.29 -0.35 -24.86
C VAL A 465 -31.18 -0.74 -23.38
N LEU A 466 -30.44 0.03 -22.58
CA LEU A 466 -30.33 -0.20 -21.14
C LEU A 466 -31.68 -0.08 -20.43
N ARG A 467 -32.54 0.89 -20.81
CA ARG A 467 -33.90 1.00 -20.26
C ARG A 467 -34.80 -0.16 -20.67
N CYS A 468 -34.65 -0.71 -21.87
CA CYS A 468 -35.41 -1.89 -22.30
C CYS A 468 -34.99 -3.16 -21.54
N ILE A 469 -33.69 -3.36 -21.31
CA ILE A 469 -33.19 -4.49 -20.52
C ILE A 469 -33.68 -4.39 -19.08
N GLN A 470 -33.61 -3.18 -18.50
CA GLN A 470 -34.06 -2.93 -17.13
C GLN A 470 -35.57 -3.17 -16.95
N LYS A 471 -36.40 -2.81 -17.95
CA LYS A 471 -37.84 -3.15 -17.97
C LYS A 471 -38.11 -4.65 -18.08
N SER A 472 -37.36 -5.37 -18.93
CA SER A 472 -37.53 -6.82 -19.06
C SER A 472 -37.19 -7.57 -17.77
N ASP A 473 -36.16 -7.12 -17.05
CA ASP A 473 -35.77 -7.74 -15.79
C ASP A 473 -36.73 -7.39 -14.65
N THR A 474 -37.32 -6.18 -14.65
CA THR A 474 -38.40 -5.85 -13.70
C THR A 474 -39.66 -6.68 -13.94
N ASP A 475 -40.04 -6.93 -15.20
CA ASP A 475 -41.23 -7.73 -15.53
C ASP A 475 -41.04 -9.21 -15.11
N LYS A 476 -39.83 -9.76 -15.29
CA LYS A 476 -39.49 -11.11 -14.82
C LYS A 476 -39.49 -11.20 -13.30
N PHE A 477 -38.97 -10.19 -12.61
CA PHE A 477 -38.99 -10.12 -11.15
C PHE A 477 -40.43 -10.05 -10.62
N GLU A 478 -41.27 -9.20 -11.21
CA GLU A 478 -42.67 -9.04 -10.81
C GLU A 478 -43.49 -10.31 -11.07
N LYS A 479 -43.18 -11.06 -12.14
CA LYS A 479 -43.76 -12.39 -12.37
C LYS A 479 -43.33 -13.41 -11.30
N LEU A 480 -42.07 -13.37 -10.87
CA LEU A 480 -41.56 -14.23 -9.80
C LEU A 480 -42.21 -13.90 -8.44
N VAL A 481 -42.39 -12.61 -8.14
CA VAL A 481 -43.08 -12.15 -6.92
C VAL A 481 -44.53 -12.66 -6.90
N ARG A 482 -45.27 -12.53 -8.01
CA ARG A 482 -46.65 -13.06 -8.10
C ARG A 482 -46.73 -14.56 -7.84
N VAL A 483 -45.83 -15.35 -8.43
CA VAL A 483 -45.78 -16.81 -8.20
C VAL A 483 -45.44 -17.15 -6.74
N ALA A 484 -44.54 -16.39 -6.10
CA ALA A 484 -44.21 -16.59 -4.70
C ALA A 484 -45.38 -16.24 -3.77
N GLU A 485 -46.13 -15.17 -4.05
CA GLU A 485 -47.33 -14.78 -3.30
C GLU A 485 -48.45 -15.81 -3.43
N GLU A 486 -48.67 -16.35 -4.64
CA GLU A 486 -49.64 -17.40 -4.90
C GLU A 486 -49.29 -18.68 -4.12
N SER A 487 -48.03 -19.11 -4.15
CA SER A 487 -47.54 -20.24 -3.36
C SER A 487 -47.76 -20.05 -1.86
N ASN A 488 -47.47 -18.85 -1.34
CA ASN A 488 -47.71 -18.51 0.06
C ASN A 488 -49.21 -18.49 0.42
N ASN A 489 -50.09 -18.08 -0.49
CA ASN A 489 -51.54 -18.13 -0.29
C ASN A 489 -52.04 -19.57 -0.21
N ILE A 490 -51.58 -20.44 -1.12
CA ILE A 490 -51.90 -21.87 -1.09
C ILE A 490 -51.45 -22.50 0.23
N GLN A 491 -50.27 -22.14 0.71
CA GLN A 491 -49.74 -22.67 1.97
C GLN A 491 -50.52 -22.17 3.19
N ARG A 492 -50.95 -20.90 3.19
CA ARG A 492 -51.85 -20.35 4.22
C ARG A 492 -53.20 -21.07 4.24
N GLU A 493 -53.77 -21.35 3.07
CA GLU A 493 -55.05 -22.05 2.97
C GLU A 493 -54.94 -23.51 3.41
N ARG A 494 -53.85 -24.21 3.02
CA ARG A 494 -53.54 -25.55 3.52
C ARG A 494 -53.46 -25.58 5.05
N ASN A 495 -52.79 -24.59 5.66
CA ASN A 495 -52.68 -24.49 7.11
C ASN A 495 -54.06 -24.22 7.77
N ARG A 496 -54.91 -23.39 7.17
CA ARG A 496 -56.29 -23.18 7.65
C ARG A 496 -57.11 -24.46 7.64
N ILE A 497 -57.08 -25.21 6.53
CA ILE A 497 -57.79 -26.49 6.41
C ILE A 497 -57.29 -27.47 7.47
N LEU A 498 -55.97 -27.55 7.66
CA LEU A 498 -55.37 -28.45 8.64
C LEU A 498 -55.80 -28.11 10.08
N LEU A 499 -55.85 -26.82 10.43
CA LEU A 499 -56.37 -26.35 11.72
C LEU A 499 -57.86 -26.68 11.90
N ALA A 500 -58.68 -26.48 10.86
CA ALA A 500 -60.11 -26.81 10.91
C ALA A 500 -60.37 -28.32 11.08
N LEU A 501 -59.53 -29.17 10.49
CA LEU A 501 -59.60 -30.62 10.66
C LEU A 501 -59.18 -31.05 12.07
N LEU A 502 -58.16 -30.41 12.64
CA LEU A 502 -57.72 -30.68 14.01
C LEU A 502 -58.77 -30.27 15.05
N ALA A 503 -59.52 -29.19 14.81
CA ALA A 503 -60.57 -28.72 15.71
C ALA A 503 -61.87 -29.56 15.70
N ARG A 504 -62.00 -30.52 14.77
CA ARG A 504 -63.16 -31.44 14.69
C ARG A 504 -62.96 -32.74 15.46
N LYS A 505 -61.80 -32.95 16.09
CA LYS A 505 -61.55 -34.01 17.06
C LYS A 505 -61.77 -33.46 18.46
#